data_AF-A0A6P0M8C3-F1
#
_entry.id   AF-A0A6P0M8C3-F1
#
_cell.length_a   1.000
_cell.length_b   1.000
_cell.length_c   1.000
_cell.angle_alpha   90.00
_cell.angle_beta   90.00
_cell.angle_gamma   90.00
#
_symmetry.space_group_name_H-M   'P 1'
#
loop_
_entity.id
_entity.type
_entity.pdbx_description
1 polymer ?
#
loop_
_entity_poly.entity_id
_entity_poly.type
_entity_poly.pdbx_seq_one_letter_code
_entity_poly.pdbx_strand_id
1 'polypeptide(L)'
;EGLPDVTYPEPETSRTEALQRVLKHRTNIIRVNPADETLFDPALRCALTDMITGETCMPPLGSDPALRYLRNRISVPRDMSIYAAKRLRESLEKTASLVGNGQGSAIPIRHRRDQDPANFAKMM
;
A
#
# COMPACT_ATOMS: atom_id res chain seq x y z
N GLU A 1 -5.78 1.70 -25.82
CA GLU A 1 -4.37 2.01 -26.13
C GLU A 1 -3.71 2.49 -24.85
N GLY A 2 -2.79 1.69 -24.32
CA GLY A 2 -2.12 1.98 -23.04
C GLY A 2 -1.08 3.07 -23.24
N LEU A 3 -1.04 4.02 -22.30
CA LEU A 3 0.03 5.02 -22.21
C LEU A 3 1.40 4.33 -22.39
N PRO A 4 2.35 4.96 -23.10
CA PRO A 4 3.69 4.39 -23.28
C PRO A 4 4.29 4.15 -21.90
N ASP A 5 4.41 2.87 -21.54
CA ASP A 5 5.00 2.45 -20.28
C ASP A 5 6.49 2.80 -20.36
N VAL A 6 7.00 3.46 -19.32
CA VAL A 6 8.42 3.77 -19.23
C VAL A 6 9.19 2.45 -19.23
N THR A 7 10.06 2.24 -20.22
CA THR A 7 10.77 0.96 -20.50
C THR A 7 11.81 0.57 -19.46
N TYR A 8 11.78 1.16 -18.26
CA TYR A 8 12.67 0.77 -17.18
C TYR A 8 12.30 -0.64 -16.70
N PRO A 9 13.29 -1.54 -16.55
CA PRO A 9 13.03 -2.83 -15.93
C PRO A 9 12.73 -2.65 -14.44
N GLU A 10 11.85 -3.50 -13.92
CA GLU A 10 11.64 -3.60 -12.48
C GLU A 10 12.95 -4.04 -11.79
N PRO A 11 13.44 -3.31 -10.77
CA PRO A 11 14.57 -3.75 -9.98
C PRO A 11 14.21 -5.00 -9.16
N GLU A 12 15.12 -5.98 -9.09
CA GLU A 12 14.95 -7.19 -8.27
C GLU A 12 14.71 -6.86 -6.78
N THR A 13 15.20 -5.69 -6.33
CA THR A 13 15.10 -5.20 -4.95
C THR A 13 13.75 -4.57 -4.61
N SER A 14 12.80 -4.46 -5.56
CA SER A 14 11.51 -3.77 -5.39
C SER A 14 10.73 -4.27 -4.16
N ARG A 15 10.64 -5.59 -4.00
CA ARG A 15 9.95 -6.24 -2.87
C ARG A 15 10.66 -6.00 -1.54
N THR A 16 11.99 -6.07 -1.54
CA THR A 16 12.81 -5.86 -0.34
C THR A 16 12.73 -4.41 0.13
N GLU A 17 12.73 -3.45 -0.79
CA GLU A 17 12.50 -2.03 -0.49
C GLU A 17 11.13 -1.84 0.19
N ALA A 18 10.07 -2.38 -0.41
CA ALA A 18 8.71 -2.29 0.14
C ALA A 18 8.65 -2.89 1.56
N LEU A 19 9.21 -4.08 1.76
CA LEU A 19 9.27 -4.75 3.06
C LEU A 19 10.00 -3.89 4.09
N GLN A 20 11.20 -3.41 3.76
CA GLN A 20 12.00 -2.60 4.67
C GLN A 20 11.26 -1.31 5.07
N ARG A 21 10.61 -0.63 4.12
CA ARG A 21 9.86 0.61 4.39
C ARG A 21 8.65 0.34 5.28
N VAL A 22 7.90 -0.73 5.03
CA VAL A 22 6.75 -1.11 5.87
C VAL A 22 7.21 -1.48 7.28
N LEU A 23 8.23 -2.32 7.43
CA LEU A 23 8.74 -2.70 8.76
C LEU A 23 9.28 -1.50 9.55
N LYS A 24 10.04 -0.62 8.90
CA LYS A 24 10.56 0.62 9.51
C LYS A 24 9.46 1.54 10.03
N HIS A 25 8.31 1.58 9.36
CA HIS A 25 7.21 2.48 9.68
C HIS A 25 5.97 1.77 10.23
N ARG A 26 6.07 0.48 10.59
CA ARG A 26 4.96 -0.40 10.95
C ARG A 26 4.07 0.18 12.04
N THR A 27 4.65 0.67 13.14
CA THR A 27 3.88 1.27 14.25
C THR A 27 3.04 2.46 13.80
N ASN A 28 3.57 3.33 12.94
CA ASN A 28 2.83 4.46 12.41
C ASN A 28 1.75 4.02 11.42
N ILE A 29 2.03 3.02 10.59
CA ILE A 29 1.09 2.44 9.63
C ILE A 29 -0.11 1.83 10.35
N ILE A 30 0.13 1.05 11.42
CA ILE A 30 -0.94 0.47 12.26
C ILE A 30 -1.76 1.57 12.90
N ARG A 31 -1.10 2.53 13.57
CA ARG A 31 -1.77 3.62 14.29
C ARG A 31 -2.68 4.49 13.42
N VAL A 32 -2.34 4.69 12.15
CA VAL A 32 -3.17 5.52 11.24
C VAL A 32 -4.26 4.75 10.51
N ASN A 33 -4.30 3.42 10.65
CA ASN A 33 -5.37 2.61 10.07
C ASN A 33 -6.65 2.78 10.92
N PRO A 34 -7.84 2.97 10.30
CA PRO A 34 -9.09 3.03 11.04
C PRO A 34 -9.51 1.72 11.72
N ALA A 35 -8.95 0.59 11.28
CA ALA A 35 -9.24 -0.72 11.85
C ALA A 35 -8.45 -1.00 13.13
N ASP A 36 -8.94 -1.96 13.92
CA ASP A 36 -8.28 -2.43 15.13
C ASP A 36 -6.88 -2.99 14.84
N GLU A 37 -5.90 -2.68 15.69
CA GLU A 37 -4.51 -3.11 15.51
C GLU A 37 -4.35 -4.63 15.54
N THR A 38 -5.14 -5.32 16.37
CA THR A 38 -5.10 -6.78 16.51
C THR A 38 -5.68 -7.48 15.29
N LEU A 39 -6.52 -6.79 14.52
CA LEU A 39 -7.03 -7.26 13.24
C LEU A 39 -6.07 -6.94 12.09
N PHE A 40 -5.60 -5.70 12.04
CA PHE A 40 -4.81 -5.20 10.91
C PHE A 40 -3.37 -5.70 10.91
N ASP A 41 -2.71 -5.79 12.06
CA ASP A 41 -1.31 -6.19 12.12
C ASP A 41 -1.07 -7.63 11.63
N PRO A 42 -1.87 -8.64 12.03
CA PRO A 42 -1.76 -9.98 11.45
C PRO A 42 -2.09 -10.02 9.96
N ALA A 43 -3.09 -9.26 9.50
CA ALA A 43 -3.44 -9.16 8.09
C ALA A 43 -2.29 -8.56 7.25
N LEU A 44 -1.64 -7.51 7.77
CA LEU A 44 -0.48 -6.89 7.15
C LEU A 44 0.68 -7.89 7.04
N ARG A 45 0.92 -8.69 8.08
CA ARG A 45 1.94 -9.75 8.03
C ARG A 45 1.63 -10.79 6.96
N CYS A 46 0.38 -11.21 6.80
CA CYS A 46 -0.01 -12.14 5.72
C CYS A 46 0.28 -11.55 4.33
N ALA A 47 -0.02 -10.27 4.11
CA ALA A 47 0.31 -9.60 2.85
C ALA A 47 1.83 -9.51 2.65
N LEU A 48 2.62 -9.17 3.68
CA LEU A 48 4.08 -9.13 3.55
C LEU A 48 4.69 -10.52 3.27
N THR A 49 4.13 -11.59 3.84
CA THR A 49 4.53 -12.96 3.53
C THR A 49 4.26 -13.28 2.07
N ASP A 50 3.03 -13.07 1.58
CA ASP A 50 2.67 -13.30 0.17
C ASP A 50 3.56 -12.49 -0.79
N MET A 51 3.85 -11.22 -0.47
CA MET A 51 4.71 -10.37 -1.29
C MET A 51 6.13 -10.94 -1.47
N ILE A 52 6.68 -11.55 -0.42
CA ILE A 52 8.08 -11.99 -0.37
C ILE A 52 8.24 -13.45 -0.82
N THR A 53 7.39 -14.34 -0.34
CA THR A 53 7.50 -15.78 -0.59
C THR A 53 6.58 -16.25 -1.73
N GLY A 54 5.55 -15.47 -2.08
CA GLY A 54 4.50 -15.90 -2.99
C GLY A 54 3.47 -16.84 -2.36
N GLU A 55 3.63 -17.19 -1.07
CA GLU A 55 2.75 -18.09 -0.36
C GLU A 55 1.50 -17.36 0.14
N THR A 56 0.34 -17.91 -0.17
CA THR A 56 -0.94 -17.37 0.30
C THR A 56 -1.09 -17.59 1.81
N CYS A 57 -1.14 -16.51 2.58
CA CYS A 57 -1.45 -16.49 4.02
C CYS A 57 -2.87 -15.97 4.24
N MET A 58 -3.73 -16.75 4.90
CA MET A 58 -5.12 -16.36 5.17
C MET A 58 -5.17 -15.28 6.25
N PRO A 59 -5.63 -14.05 5.95
CA PRO A 59 -5.72 -13.00 6.95
C PRO A 59 -6.97 -13.19 7.83
N PRO A 60 -7.07 -12.49 8.98
CA PRO A 60 -8.29 -12.46 9.77
C PRO A 60 -9.51 -12.01 8.95
N LEU A 61 -10.68 -12.60 9.20
CA LEU A 61 -11.93 -12.25 8.52
C LEU A 61 -12.29 -10.77 8.77
N GLY A 62 -12.76 -10.08 7.73
CA GLY A 62 -13.12 -8.65 7.79
C GLY A 62 -11.94 -7.68 7.80
N SER A 63 -10.71 -8.15 7.59
CA SER A 63 -9.51 -7.29 7.49
C SER A 63 -9.35 -6.60 6.12
N ASP A 64 -10.22 -6.90 5.16
CA ASP A 64 -10.14 -6.41 3.79
C ASP A 64 -10.25 -4.87 3.65
N PRO A 65 -11.15 -4.15 4.36
CA PRO A 65 -11.13 -2.68 4.35
C PRO A 65 -9.81 -2.11 4.88
N ALA A 66 -9.21 -2.74 5.89
CA ALA A 66 -7.98 -2.26 6.52
C ALA A 66 -6.77 -2.38 5.57
N LEU A 67 -6.69 -3.50 4.84
CA LEU A 67 -5.67 -3.72 3.81
C LEU A 67 -5.85 -2.75 2.63
N ARG A 68 -7.09 -2.57 2.15
CA ARG A 68 -7.39 -1.62 1.06
C ARG A 68 -7.19 -0.16 1.47
N TYR A 69 -7.40 0.18 2.75
CA TYR A 69 -7.06 1.50 3.29
C TYR A 69 -5.57 1.78 3.14
N LEU A 70 -4.70 0.86 3.57
CA LEU A 70 -3.24 1.01 3.39
C LEU A 70 -2.87 1.09 1.90
N ARG A 71 -3.41 0.20 1.06
CA ARG A 71 -3.17 0.15 -0.40
C ARG A 71 -3.39 1.52 -1.04
N ASN A 72 -4.49 2.18 -0.68
CA ASN A 72 -4.87 3.49 -1.21
C ASN A 72 -4.00 4.64 -0.65
N ARG A 73 -3.41 4.46 0.55
CA ARG A 73 -2.61 5.49 1.23
C ARG A 73 -1.19 5.61 0.68
N ILE A 74 -0.66 4.54 0.10
CA ILE A 74 0.68 4.49 -0.47
C ILE A 74 0.81 5.57 -1.55
N SER A 75 1.78 6.47 -1.40
CA SER A 75 2.06 7.58 -2.30
C SER A 75 3.45 7.45 -2.92
N VAL A 76 3.54 7.51 -4.25
CA VAL A 76 4.80 7.47 -5.00
C VAL A 76 5.12 8.89 -5.51
N PRO A 77 6.38 9.37 -5.45
CA PRO A 77 7.60 8.69 -4.98
C PRO A 77 7.88 8.89 -3.47
N ARG A 78 6.97 9.54 -2.73
CA ARG A 78 7.18 9.92 -1.32
C ARG A 78 7.51 8.72 -0.42
N ASP A 79 6.72 7.65 -0.53
CA ASP A 79 6.81 6.51 0.38
C ASP A 79 7.80 5.46 -0.11
N MET A 80 7.93 5.25 -1.41
CA MET A 80 8.86 4.27 -2.01
C MET A 80 8.88 4.42 -3.54
N SER A 81 9.75 3.66 -4.20
CA SER A 81 9.78 3.55 -5.66
C SER A 81 8.46 3.00 -6.24
N ILE A 82 8.24 3.25 -7.54
CA ILE A 82 7.01 2.82 -8.22
C ILE A 82 6.82 1.31 -8.21
N TYR A 83 7.90 0.54 -8.42
CA TYR A 83 7.83 -0.93 -8.42
C TYR A 83 7.60 -1.48 -7.01
N ALA A 84 8.26 -0.93 -5.99
CA ALA A 84 8.02 -1.30 -4.60
C ALA A 84 6.55 -1.07 -4.22
N ALA A 85 6.00 0.11 -4.56
CA ALA A 85 4.59 0.43 -4.32
C ALA A 85 3.64 -0.49 -5.11
N LYS A 86 3.97 -0.82 -6.36
CA LYS A 86 3.19 -1.74 -7.19
C LYS A 86 3.10 -3.12 -6.53
N ARG A 87 4.23 -3.73 -6.15
CA ARG A 87 4.27 -5.05 -5.50
C ARG A 87 3.53 -5.07 -4.17
N LEU A 88 3.69 -4.02 -3.36
CA LEU A 88 2.97 -3.90 -2.10
C LEU A 88 1.45 -3.80 -2.32
N ARG A 89 1.00 -2.98 -3.27
CA ARG A 89 -0.44 -2.83 -3.57
C ARG A 89 -1.06 -4.11 -4.12
N GLU A 90 -0.35 -4.81 -5.02
CA GLU A 90 -0.77 -6.10 -5.57
C GLU A 90 -0.99 -7.12 -4.45
N SER A 91 -0.02 -7.26 -3.55
CA SER A 91 -0.12 -8.21 -2.45
C SER A 91 -1.20 -7.84 -1.43
N LEU A 92 -1.32 -6.56 -1.06
CA LEU A 92 -2.41 -6.08 -0.19
C LEU A 92 -3.79 -6.39 -0.78
N GLU A 93 -3.99 -6.21 -2.09
CA GLU A 93 -5.27 -6.52 -2.73
C GLU A 93 -5.52 -8.02 -2.84
N LYS A 94 -4.48 -8.80 -3.18
CA LYS A 94 -4.57 -10.26 -3.24
C LYS A 94 -4.99 -10.82 -1.89
N THR A 95 -4.34 -10.38 -0.81
CA THR A 95 -4.67 -10.79 0.56
C THR A 95 -6.06 -10.32 0.99
N ALA A 96 -6.45 -9.08 0.68
CA ALA A 96 -7.80 -8.58 0.99
C ALA A 96 -8.90 -9.39 0.31
N SER A 97 -8.69 -9.77 -0.95
CA SER A 97 -9.65 -10.56 -1.74
C SER A 97 -9.91 -11.97 -1.18
N LEU A 98 -9.05 -12.48 -0.28
CA LEU A 98 -9.27 -13.77 0.38
C LEU A 98 -10.39 -13.74 1.41
N VAL A 99 -10.70 -12.57 1.98
CA VAL A 99 -11.63 -12.43 3.11
C VAL A 99 -12.80 -11.49 2.84
N GLY A 100 -12.79 -10.73 1.74
CA GLY A 100 -13.96 -9.93 1.34
C GLY A 100 -13.71 -8.87 0.28
N ASN A 101 -14.81 -8.17 -0.07
CA ASN A 101 -14.86 -7.10 -1.07
C ASN A 101 -15.12 -5.71 -0.47
N GLY A 102 -15.07 -5.59 0.87
CA GLY A 102 -15.24 -4.34 1.60
C GLY A 102 -14.19 -3.30 1.24
N GLN A 103 -14.63 -2.07 1.03
CA GLN A 103 -13.73 -0.96 0.71
C GLN A 103 -13.22 -0.28 1.98
N GLY A 104 -11.96 0.16 1.95
CA GLY A 104 -11.39 0.95 3.04
C GLY A 104 -12.04 2.33 3.16
N SER A 105 -11.98 2.91 4.36
CA SER A 105 -12.46 4.27 4.59
C SER A 105 -11.78 5.29 3.66
N ALA A 106 -12.48 6.37 3.31
CA ALA A 106 -11.92 7.40 2.46
C ALA A 106 -10.69 8.05 3.11
N ILE A 107 -9.67 8.34 2.29
CA ILE A 107 -8.45 9.00 2.77
C ILE A 107 -8.74 10.48 3.01
N PRO A 108 -8.41 11.04 4.18
CA PRO A 108 -8.61 12.46 4.45
C PRO A 108 -7.87 13.37 3.46
N ILE A 109 -8.59 14.33 2.88
CA ILE A 109 -8.07 15.24 1.84
C ILE A 109 -7.38 16.47 2.47
N ARG A 110 -7.69 16.80 3.73
CA ARG A 110 -7.32 18.06 4.40
C ARG A 110 -5.80 18.35 4.48
N HIS A 111 -4.94 17.34 4.43
CA HIS A 111 -3.48 17.50 4.52
C HIS A 111 -2.73 17.16 3.22
N ARG A 112 -3.43 16.96 2.09
CA ARG A 112 -2.83 16.60 0.81
C ARG A 112 -2.48 17.82 -0.04
N ARG A 113 -1.49 18.60 0.41
CA ARG A 113 -0.99 19.81 -0.31
C ARG A 113 -0.49 19.51 -1.74
N ASP A 114 -0.11 18.26 -1.99
CA ASP A 114 0.31 17.71 -3.28
C ASP A 114 -0.84 17.49 -4.27
N GLN A 115 -2.10 17.66 -3.86
CA GLN A 115 -3.29 17.47 -4.70
C GLN A 115 -3.85 18.79 -5.26
N ASP A 116 -3.26 19.94 -4.93
CA ASP A 116 -3.62 21.23 -5.50
C ASP A 116 -2.59 21.64 -6.56
N PRO A 117 -2.91 21.48 -7.86
CA PRO A 117 -2.01 21.82 -8.97
C PRO A 117 -1.61 23.29 -8.99
N ALA A 118 -2.44 24.18 -8.41
CA ALA A 118 -2.17 25.61 -8.39
C ALA A 118 -0.89 25.96 -7.62
N ASN A 119 -0.50 25.13 -6.64
CA ASN A 119 0.76 25.32 -5.89
C ASN A 119 2.01 25.03 -6.74
N PHE A 120 1.89 24.27 -7.83
CA PHE A 120 2.99 23.97 -8.74
C PHE A 120 3.06 24.95 -9.93
N ALA A 121 1.94 25.62 -10.26
CA ALA A 121 1.86 26.56 -11.36
C ALA A 121 2.64 27.87 -11.13
N LYS A 122 2.95 28.23 -9.87
CA LYS A 122 3.67 29.47 -9.51
C LYS A 122 5.19 29.41 -9.68
N MET A 123 5.74 28.27 -10.13
CA MET A 123 7.19 28.08 -10.24
C MET A 123 7.69 27.98 -11.69
N MET A 124 6.83 28.34 -12.65
CA MET A 124 7.14 28.58 -14.06
C MET A 124 6.95 30.06 -14.38
#